data_AF-A0A1Y2GNL0-F1
#
_entry.id   AF-A0A1Y2GNL0-F1
#
_cell.length_a   1.000
_cell.length_b   1.000
_cell.length_c   1.000
_cell.angle_alpha   90.00
_cell.angle_beta   90.00
_cell.angle_gamma   90.00
#
_symmetry.space_group_name_H-M   'P 1'
#
loop_
_entity.id
_entity.type
_entity.pdbx_description
1 polymer ?
#
loop_
_entity_poly.entity_id
_entity_poly.type
_entity_poly.pdbx_seq_one_letter_code
_entity_poly.pdbx_strand_id
1 'polypeptide(L)'
;MTSSVFYCLLGILLLQPIEKASQKRAARTVHGILQILALIFSLIGFVAIYRNKDLKKKVHFHTNHALLGCAAVAVFFLQVLFGVLVAYAPRRMFSCIGYARVLRIHRVAGYVSIVLMWGTFWLSVLTNWMKTNFANHEWVFALGMGMIAVGIVGQVTPSRLWLSRSSNNSSNNNSNNKRSLVQSNADNSFSP
;
A
#
# COMPACT_ATOMS: atom_id res chain seq x y z
N MET A 1 -2.68 -15.18 9.65
CA MET A 1 -3.07 -13.76 9.41
C MET A 1 -2.14 -12.77 10.10
N THR A 2 -1.74 -12.97 11.36
CA THR A 2 -0.80 -12.08 12.07
C THR A 2 0.53 -11.87 11.31
N SER A 3 1.18 -12.94 10.87
CA SER A 3 2.41 -12.84 10.08
C SER A 3 2.20 -12.12 8.75
N SER A 4 1.03 -12.28 8.13
CA SER A 4 0.67 -11.57 6.88
C SER A 4 0.63 -10.05 7.10
N VAL A 5 -0.05 -9.58 8.15
CA VAL A 5 -0.11 -8.15 8.50
C VAL A 5 1.28 -7.57 8.77
N PHE A 6 2.15 -8.33 9.46
CA PHE A 6 3.53 -7.93 9.72
C PHE A 6 4.33 -7.73 8.43
N TYR A 7 4.34 -8.72 7.53
CA TYR A 7 5.05 -8.61 6.24
C TYR A 7 4.46 -7.52 5.34
N CYS A 8 3.14 -7.32 5.34
CA CYS A 8 2.50 -6.20 4.65
C CYS A 8 3.06 -4.86 5.11
N LEU A 9 3.08 -4.63 6.44
CA LEU A 9 3.55 -3.38 7.04
C LEU A 9 5.04 -3.16 6.79
N LEU A 10 5.88 -4.18 6.96
CA LEU A 10 7.30 -4.10 6.65
C LEU A 10 7.54 -3.73 5.18
N GLY A 11 6.82 -4.38 4.27
CA GLY A 11 6.94 -4.10 2.83
C GLY A 11 6.56 -2.67 2.47
N ILE A 12 5.63 -2.06 3.19
CA ILE A 12 5.21 -0.67 2.93
C ILE A 12 6.15 0.33 3.62
N LEU A 13 6.60 0.05 4.85
CA LEU A 13 7.60 0.87 5.54
C LEU A 13 8.92 0.96 4.77
N LEU A 14 9.31 -0.10 4.06
CA LEU A 14 10.53 -0.08 3.24
C LEU A 14 10.47 0.96 2.09
N LEU A 15 9.27 1.41 1.70
CA LEU A 15 9.07 2.45 0.70
C LEU A 15 9.17 3.87 1.27
N GLN A 16 9.52 4.02 2.55
CA GLN A 16 9.80 5.31 3.18
C GLN A 16 10.86 6.11 2.38
N PRO A 17 10.91 7.45 2.51
CA PRO A 17 11.62 8.32 1.58
C PRO A 17 13.07 7.92 1.36
N ILE A 18 13.30 7.31 0.20
CA ILE A 18 14.62 6.99 -0.32
C ILE A 18 14.94 8.07 -1.35
N GLU A 19 16.09 8.73 -1.23
CA GLU A 19 16.49 9.77 -2.17
C GLU A 19 17.04 9.18 -3.47
N LYS A 20 17.85 8.12 -3.37
CA LYS A 20 18.58 7.51 -4.50
C LYS A 20 17.69 6.63 -5.38
N ALA A 21 17.80 6.78 -6.70
CA ALA A 21 17.00 6.03 -7.67
C ALA A 21 17.26 4.51 -7.67
N SER A 22 18.52 4.10 -7.47
CA SER A 22 18.90 2.68 -7.37
C SER A 22 18.24 2.00 -6.16
N GLN A 23 18.25 2.67 -5.02
CA GLN A 23 17.59 2.22 -3.79
C GLN A 23 16.06 2.16 -3.94
N LYS A 24 15.44 3.08 -4.70
CA LYS A 24 14.00 3.02 -5.03
C LYS A 24 13.62 1.77 -5.81
N ARG A 25 14.45 1.33 -6.75
CA ARG A 25 14.20 0.10 -7.52
C ARG A 25 14.32 -1.13 -6.64
N ALA A 26 15.38 -1.22 -5.81
CA ALA A 26 15.56 -2.30 -4.87
C ALA A 26 14.41 -2.38 -3.85
N ALA A 27 14.02 -1.25 -3.25
CA ALA A 27 12.91 -1.17 -2.30
C ALA A 27 11.58 -1.61 -2.92
N ARG A 28 11.32 -1.27 -4.20
CA ARG A 28 10.14 -1.76 -4.92
C ARG A 28 10.14 -3.27 -5.08
N THR A 29 11.27 -3.87 -5.44
CA THR A 29 11.38 -5.32 -5.58
C THR A 29 11.13 -6.01 -4.25
N VAL A 30 11.77 -5.54 -3.18
CA VAL A 30 11.60 -6.11 -1.84
C VAL A 30 10.17 -5.91 -1.33
N HIS A 31 9.54 -4.75 -1.58
CA HIS A 31 8.12 -4.54 -1.31
C HIS A 31 7.27 -5.62 -1.98
N GLY A 32 7.45 -5.85 -3.28
CA GLY A 32 6.71 -6.87 -4.03
C GLY A 32 6.87 -8.27 -3.43
N ILE A 33 8.10 -8.67 -3.09
CA ILE A 33 8.40 -9.97 -2.46
C ILE A 33 7.67 -10.08 -1.11
N LEU A 34 7.76 -9.05 -0.26
CA LEU A 34 7.11 -9.06 1.05
C LEU A 34 5.57 -9.12 0.93
N GLN A 35 4.97 -8.47 -0.07
CA GLN A 35 3.52 -8.57 -0.30
C GLN A 35 3.10 -9.97 -0.78
N ILE A 36 3.90 -10.62 -1.63
CA ILE A 36 3.64 -12.00 -2.07
C ILE A 36 3.74 -12.97 -0.89
N LEU A 37 4.79 -12.83 -0.06
CA LEU A 37 4.92 -13.63 1.16
C LEU A 37 3.72 -13.40 2.08
N ALA A 38 3.34 -12.14 2.31
CA ALA A 38 2.16 -11.82 3.10
C ALA A 38 0.89 -12.49 2.55
N LEU A 39 0.71 -12.53 1.23
CA LEU A 39 -0.43 -13.18 0.58
C LEU A 39 -0.42 -14.70 0.84
N ILE A 40 0.73 -15.35 0.70
CA ILE A 40 0.90 -16.78 1.00
C ILE A 40 0.51 -17.07 2.46
N PHE A 41 1.01 -16.30 3.42
CA PHE A 41 0.65 -16.47 4.84
C PHE A 41 -0.84 -16.23 5.11
N SER A 42 -1.47 -15.31 4.39
CA SER A 42 -2.93 -15.10 4.48
C SER A 42 -3.71 -16.30 3.94
N LEU A 43 -3.33 -16.83 2.78
CA LEU A 43 -3.98 -17.99 2.18
C LEU A 43 -3.82 -19.24 3.04
N ILE A 44 -2.62 -19.52 3.57
CA ILE A 44 -2.39 -20.63 4.50
C ILE A 44 -3.29 -20.51 5.72
N GLY A 45 -3.36 -19.32 6.33
CA GLY A 45 -4.24 -19.08 7.48
C GLY A 45 -5.72 -19.27 7.15
N PHE A 46 -6.16 -18.78 5.98
CA PHE A 46 -7.54 -18.95 5.52
C PHE A 46 -7.89 -20.42 5.30
N VAL A 47 -7.04 -21.17 4.59
CA VAL A 47 -7.22 -22.61 4.34
C VAL A 47 -7.23 -23.40 5.65
N ALA A 48 -6.35 -23.09 6.59
CA ALA A 48 -6.31 -23.76 7.89
C ALA A 48 -7.62 -23.59 8.67
N ILE A 49 -8.17 -22.37 8.72
CA ILE A 49 -9.46 -22.10 9.38
C ILE A 49 -10.62 -22.77 8.63
N TYR A 50 -10.61 -22.71 7.30
CA TYR A 50 -11.61 -23.36 6.46
C TYR A 50 -11.66 -24.87 6.74
N ARG A 51 -10.51 -25.55 6.68
CA ARG A 51 -10.41 -27.00 6.91
C ARG A 51 -10.76 -27.37 8.36
N ASN A 52 -10.36 -26.58 9.35
CA ASN A 52 -10.73 -26.80 10.75
C ASN A 52 -12.26 -26.72 10.97
N LYS A 53 -12.94 -25.80 10.28
CA LYS A 53 -14.41 -25.70 10.32
C LYS A 53 -15.08 -26.88 9.62
N ASP A 54 -14.56 -27.28 8.48
CA ASP A 54 -15.03 -28.42 7.68
C ASP A 54 -14.96 -29.72 8.50
N LEU A 55 -13.80 -30.01 9.09
CA LEU A 55 -13.59 -31.17 9.98
C LEU A 55 -14.51 -31.18 11.20
N LYS A 56 -14.87 -29.99 11.72
CA LYS A 56 -15.76 -29.84 12.87
C LYS A 56 -17.23 -29.68 12.48
N LYS A 57 -17.57 -29.81 11.20
CA LYS A 57 -18.92 -29.61 10.64
C LYS A 57 -19.56 -28.29 11.09
N LYS A 58 -18.74 -27.23 11.21
CA LYS A 58 -19.19 -25.91 11.66
C LYS A 58 -19.54 -25.05 10.45
N VAL A 59 -20.57 -24.22 10.60
CA VAL A 59 -20.99 -23.28 9.55
C VAL A 59 -19.84 -22.32 9.16
N HIS A 60 -19.64 -22.18 7.85
CA HIS A 60 -18.66 -21.28 7.24
C HIS A 60 -19.25 -19.86 7.12
N PHE A 61 -18.39 -18.84 7.19
CA PHE A 61 -18.76 -17.43 6.93
C PHE A 61 -19.92 -16.81 7.75
N HIS A 62 -20.31 -17.43 8.87
CA HIS A 62 -21.43 -16.94 9.69
C HIS A 62 -21.08 -15.77 10.63
N THR A 63 -19.80 -15.53 10.90
CA THR A 63 -19.38 -14.45 11.81
C THR A 63 -18.92 -13.24 11.02
N ASN A 64 -19.10 -12.03 11.58
CA ASN A 64 -18.57 -10.80 11.01
C ASN A 64 -17.05 -10.91 10.72
N HIS A 65 -16.30 -11.59 11.60
CA HIS A 65 -14.89 -11.89 11.38
C HIS A 65 -14.63 -12.74 10.13
N ALA A 66 -15.41 -13.81 9.93
CA ALA A 66 -15.22 -14.71 8.80
C ALA A 66 -15.59 -14.05 7.46
N LEU A 67 -16.63 -13.22 7.43
CA LEU A 67 -17.03 -12.46 6.25
C LEU A 67 -16.00 -11.37 5.92
N LEU A 68 -15.64 -10.54 6.90
CA LEU A 68 -14.67 -9.47 6.72
C LEU A 68 -13.29 -10.02 6.36
N GLY A 69 -12.89 -11.15 6.96
CA GLY A 69 -11.62 -11.79 6.65
C GLY A 69 -11.57 -12.41 5.26
N CYS A 70 -12.67 -12.98 4.77
CA CYS A 70 -12.76 -13.42 3.39
C CYS A 70 -12.63 -12.24 2.41
N ALA A 71 -13.37 -11.15 2.67
CA ALA A 71 -13.28 -9.93 1.88
C ALA A 71 -11.87 -9.33 1.92
N ALA A 72 -11.22 -9.27 3.08
CA ALA A 72 -9.87 -8.75 3.24
C ALA A 72 -8.84 -9.56 2.43
N VAL A 73 -8.91 -10.90 2.46
CA VAL A 73 -8.03 -11.76 1.67
C VAL A 73 -8.28 -11.56 0.16
N ALA A 74 -9.53 -11.46 -0.27
CA ALA A 74 -9.88 -11.24 -1.67
C ALA A 74 -9.39 -9.87 -2.19
N VAL A 75 -9.64 -8.79 -1.44
CA VAL A 75 -9.18 -7.44 -1.80
C VAL A 75 -7.65 -7.39 -1.79
N PHE A 76 -6.99 -8.01 -0.80
CA PHE A 76 -5.53 -8.06 -0.74
C PHE A 76 -4.93 -8.86 -1.91
N PHE A 77 -5.53 -9.99 -2.29
CA PHE A 77 -5.13 -10.76 -3.46
C PHE A 77 -5.20 -9.92 -4.75
N LEU A 78 -6.33 -9.24 -4.99
CA LEU A 78 -6.49 -8.35 -6.14
C LEU A 78 -5.49 -7.20 -6.12
N GLN A 79 -5.21 -6.64 -4.94
CA GLN A 79 -4.25 -5.57 -4.76
C GLN A 79 -2.81 -6.00 -5.09
N VAL A 80 -2.41 -7.21 -4.69
CA VAL A 80 -1.09 -7.78 -5.03
C VAL A 80 -1.00 -8.03 -6.54
N LEU A 81 -2.03 -8.63 -7.13
CA LEU A 81 -2.07 -8.88 -8.57
C LEU A 81 -2.00 -7.58 -9.37
N PHE A 82 -2.77 -6.56 -8.97
CA PHE A 82 -2.74 -5.24 -9.57
C PHE A 82 -1.37 -4.56 -9.40
N GLY A 83 -0.74 -4.71 -8.24
CA GLY A 83 0.61 -4.20 -7.99
C GLY A 83 1.66 -4.82 -8.92
N VAL A 84 1.61 -6.14 -9.12
CA VAL A 84 2.47 -6.87 -10.06
C VAL A 84 2.21 -6.37 -11.48
N LEU A 85 0.94 -6.26 -11.90
CA LEU A 85 0.58 -5.76 -13.22
C LEU A 85 1.14 -4.35 -13.47
N VAL A 86 0.98 -3.43 -12.51
CA VAL A 86 1.50 -2.05 -12.63
C VAL A 86 3.03 -1.98 -12.60
N ALA A 87 3.69 -2.95 -11.96
CA ALA A 87 5.15 -3.01 -11.85
C ALA A 87 5.83 -3.52 -13.13
N TYR A 88 5.23 -4.51 -13.81
CA TYR A 88 5.87 -5.21 -14.94
C TYR A 88 5.23 -4.92 -16.30
N ALA A 89 3.97 -4.48 -16.37
CA ALA A 89 3.34 -4.19 -17.64
C ALA A 89 3.92 -2.94 -18.32
N PRO A 90 3.98 -2.90 -19.67
CA PRO A 90 4.37 -1.71 -20.41
C PRO A 90 3.50 -0.51 -20.05
N ARG A 91 4.12 0.65 -19.78
CA ARG A 91 3.39 1.88 -19.41
C ARG A 91 2.32 2.31 -20.42
N ARG A 92 2.49 1.92 -21.70
CA ARG A 92 1.54 2.19 -22.79
C ARG A 92 0.17 1.57 -22.53
N MET A 93 0.07 0.47 -21.78
CA MET A 93 -1.21 -0.14 -21.42
C MET A 93 -2.07 0.76 -20.51
N PHE A 94 -1.46 1.72 -19.82
CA PHE A 94 -2.13 2.64 -18.90
C PHE A 94 -2.26 4.05 -19.48
N SER A 95 -2.01 4.26 -20.77
CA SER A 95 -2.01 5.57 -21.40
C SER A 95 -3.38 6.26 -21.33
N CYS A 96 -4.47 5.52 -21.50
CA CYS A 96 -5.85 6.02 -21.47
C CYS A 96 -6.23 6.63 -20.10
N ILE A 97 -5.82 6.00 -19.00
CA ILE A 97 -6.18 6.43 -17.63
C ILE A 97 -5.08 7.33 -17.03
N GLY A 98 -3.84 7.21 -17.54
CA GLY A 98 -2.64 7.87 -17.05
C GLY A 98 -1.93 7.06 -15.95
N TYR A 99 -0.66 6.72 -16.16
CA TYR A 99 0.14 5.91 -15.23
C TYR A 99 0.20 6.49 -13.81
N ALA A 100 0.24 7.82 -13.67
CA ALA A 100 0.23 8.48 -12.37
C ALA A 100 -1.08 8.25 -11.60
N ARG A 101 -2.23 8.19 -12.29
CA ARG A 101 -3.53 7.90 -11.70
C ARG A 101 -3.63 6.44 -11.27
N VAL A 102 -3.15 5.52 -12.11
CA VAL A 102 -3.07 4.09 -11.79
C VAL A 102 -2.24 3.85 -10.52
N LEU A 103 -1.07 4.48 -10.39
CA LEU A 103 -0.27 4.41 -9.17
C LEU A 103 -0.99 4.98 -7.94
N ARG A 104 -1.79 6.05 -8.10
CA ARG A 104 -2.59 6.59 -7.01
C ARG A 104 -3.67 5.61 -6.57
N ILE A 105 -4.37 4.99 -7.50
CA ILE A 105 -5.39 3.95 -7.22
C ILE A 105 -4.74 2.79 -6.48
N HIS A 106 -3.59 2.30 -6.96
CA HIS A 106 -2.85 1.23 -6.28
C HIS A 106 -2.49 1.63 -4.84
N ARG A 107 -2.02 2.85 -4.58
CA ARG A 107 -1.70 3.31 -3.22
C ARG A 107 -2.94 3.37 -2.32
N VAL A 108 -4.02 3.99 -2.80
CA VAL A 108 -5.28 4.13 -2.03
C VAL A 108 -5.88 2.77 -1.72
N ALA A 109 -5.98 1.89 -2.73
CA ALA A 109 -6.44 0.52 -2.54
C ALA A 109 -5.55 -0.25 -1.56
N GLY A 110 -4.23 -0.02 -1.57
CA GLY A 110 -3.31 -0.58 -0.58
C GLY A 110 -3.63 -0.16 0.85
N TYR A 111 -3.91 1.13 1.09
CA TYR A 111 -4.32 1.60 2.42
C TYR A 111 -5.66 0.99 2.87
N VAL A 112 -6.62 0.88 1.96
CA VAL A 112 -7.90 0.22 2.23
C VAL A 112 -7.69 -1.24 2.63
N SER A 113 -6.82 -1.98 1.93
CA SER A 113 -6.48 -3.36 2.27
C SER A 113 -5.90 -3.48 3.68
N ILE A 114 -4.98 -2.58 4.08
CA ILE A 114 -4.41 -2.58 5.44
C ILE A 114 -5.49 -2.37 6.49
N VAL A 115 -6.38 -1.39 6.30
CA VAL A 115 -7.47 -1.10 7.23
C VAL A 115 -8.42 -2.29 7.36
N LEU A 116 -8.77 -2.94 6.25
CA LEU A 116 -9.60 -4.15 6.25
C LEU A 116 -8.93 -5.31 6.98
N MET A 117 -7.64 -5.55 6.72
CA MET A 117 -6.87 -6.60 7.41
C MET A 117 -6.76 -6.33 8.91
N TRP A 118 -6.53 -5.07 9.30
CA TRP A 118 -6.44 -4.64 10.69
C TRP A 118 -7.77 -4.77 11.42
N GLY A 119 -8.88 -4.32 10.80
CA GLY A 119 -10.23 -4.50 11.34
C GLY A 119 -10.62 -5.97 11.46
N THR A 120 -10.24 -6.82 10.49
CA THR A 120 -10.45 -8.27 10.57
C THR A 120 -9.71 -8.89 11.74
N PHE A 121 -8.45 -8.48 11.95
CA PHE A 121 -7.66 -8.95 13.07
C PHE A 121 -8.27 -8.52 14.41
N TRP A 122 -8.78 -7.29 14.52
CA TRP A 122 -9.53 -6.85 15.70
C TRP A 122 -10.75 -7.72 15.96
N LEU A 123 -11.58 -7.95 14.93
CA LEU A 123 -12.75 -8.83 15.06
C LEU A 123 -12.36 -10.27 15.42
N SER A 124 -11.17 -10.74 15.02
CA SER A 124 -10.64 -12.05 15.39
C SER A 124 -10.44 -12.17 16.90
N VAL A 125 -9.85 -11.15 17.52
CA VAL A 125 -9.60 -11.10 18.97
C VAL A 125 -10.92 -11.14 19.75
N LEU A 126 -11.96 -10.53 19.21
CA LEU A 126 -13.28 -10.50 19.83
C LEU A 126 -14.07 -11.82 19.70
N THR A 127 -13.62 -12.78 18.87
CA THR A 127 -14.33 -14.05 18.72
C THR A 127 -14.30 -14.89 20.00
N ASN A 128 -15.38 -15.61 20.27
CA ASN A 128 -15.48 -16.49 21.45
C ASN A 128 -14.35 -17.52 21.50
N TRP A 129 -13.94 -18.06 20.35
CA TRP A 129 -12.82 -18.99 20.30
C TRP A 129 -11.54 -18.34 20.84
N MET A 130 -11.28 -17.09 20.49
CA MET A 130 -10.07 -16.41 20.92
C MET A 130 -10.10 -16.07 22.42
N LYS A 131 -11.22 -15.53 22.91
CA LYS A 131 -11.41 -15.23 24.34
C LYS A 131 -11.27 -16.47 25.21
N THR A 132 -11.83 -17.61 24.79
CA THR A 132 -11.73 -18.86 25.56
C THR A 132 -10.32 -19.45 25.57
N ASN A 133 -9.58 -19.38 24.46
CA ASN A 133 -8.25 -19.99 24.37
C ASN A 133 -7.14 -19.08 24.92
N PHE A 134 -7.38 -17.77 25.05
CA PHE A 134 -6.36 -16.77 25.42
C PHE A 134 -6.81 -15.77 26.48
N ALA A 135 -7.78 -16.13 27.33
CA ALA A 135 -8.40 -15.25 28.33
C ALA A 135 -7.41 -14.42 29.17
N ASN A 136 -6.24 -14.98 29.50
CA ASN A 136 -5.24 -14.31 30.34
C ASN A 136 -4.17 -13.53 29.55
N HIS A 137 -4.21 -13.60 28.21
CA HIS A 137 -3.20 -13.01 27.32
C HIS A 137 -3.80 -12.08 26.27
N GLU A 138 -5.05 -11.64 26.43
CA GLU A 138 -5.73 -10.73 25.50
C GLU A 138 -4.95 -9.41 25.29
N TRP A 139 -4.24 -8.94 26.33
CA TRP A 139 -3.41 -7.73 26.30
C TRP A 139 -2.29 -7.77 25.25
N VAL A 140 -1.74 -8.94 24.94
CA VAL A 140 -0.68 -9.10 23.92
C VAL A 140 -1.21 -8.70 22.55
N PHE A 141 -2.47 -9.03 22.26
CA PHE A 141 -3.10 -8.65 21.01
C PHE A 141 -3.40 -7.14 20.97
N ALA A 142 -3.77 -6.53 22.09
CA ALA A 142 -3.96 -5.09 22.19
C ALA A 142 -2.65 -4.31 21.96
N LEU A 143 -1.53 -4.77 22.50
CA LEU A 143 -0.21 -4.18 22.23
C LEU A 143 0.17 -4.30 20.76
N GLY A 144 -0.02 -5.48 20.16
CA GLY A 144 0.22 -5.68 18.73
C GLY A 144 -0.63 -4.74 17.86
N MET A 145 -1.89 -4.52 18.23
CA MET A 145 -2.78 -3.56 17.58
C MET A 145 -2.28 -2.13 17.69
N GLY A 146 -1.79 -1.72 18.87
CA GLY A 146 -1.22 -0.39 19.10
C GLY A 146 0.00 -0.12 18.22
N MET A 147 0.94 -1.08 18.12
CA MET A 147 2.12 -0.95 17.27
C MET A 147 1.75 -0.80 15.79
N ILE A 148 0.75 -1.56 15.32
CA ILE A 148 0.25 -1.45 13.94
C ILE A 148 -0.40 -0.08 13.71
N ALA A 149 -1.21 0.41 14.66
CA ALA A 149 -1.83 1.72 14.58
C ALA A 149 -0.79 2.85 14.46
N VAL A 150 0.26 2.82 15.29
CA VAL A 150 1.37 3.77 15.23
C VAL A 150 2.06 3.70 13.87
N GLY A 151 2.32 2.50 13.36
CA GLY A 151 2.90 2.30 12.02
C GLY A 151 2.04 2.87 10.90
N ILE A 152 0.71 2.71 10.96
CA ILE A 152 -0.23 3.26 9.98
C ILE A 152 -0.24 4.79 10.06
N VAL A 153 -0.40 5.37 11.26
CA VAL A 153 -0.42 6.82 11.47
C VAL A 153 0.89 7.47 11.02
N GLY A 154 2.03 6.86 11.35
CA GLY A 154 3.35 7.35 10.92
C GLY A 154 3.57 7.30 9.41
N GLN A 155 2.83 6.46 8.67
CA GLN A 155 2.89 6.39 7.21
C GLN A 155 1.96 7.39 6.51
N VAL A 156 0.88 7.83 7.16
CA VAL A 156 -0.02 8.84 6.60
C VAL A 156 0.60 10.22 6.75
N THR A 157 1.54 10.56 5.86
CA THR A 157 2.06 11.93 5.77
C THR A 157 1.15 12.77 4.86
N PRO A 158 0.45 13.81 5.38
CA PRO A 158 -0.48 14.62 4.59
C PRO A 158 0.18 15.31 3.38
N SER A 159 1.48 15.65 3.51
CA SER A 159 2.28 16.28 2.47
C SER A 159 2.41 15.47 1.18
N ARG A 160 2.15 14.15 1.20
CA ARG A 160 2.23 13.26 0.03
C ARG A 160 0.88 12.86 -0.57
N LEU A 161 -0.23 13.13 0.13
CA LEU A 161 -1.58 12.96 -0.39
C LEU A 161 -2.01 14.16 -1.25
N TRP A 162 -1.44 15.35 -1.00
CA TRP A 162 -1.91 16.60 -1.61
C TRP A 162 -0.86 17.49 -2.28
N LEU A 163 0.45 17.30 -2.09
CA LEU A 163 1.47 18.25 -2.61
C LEU A 163 2.60 17.57 -3.39
N SER A 164 2.38 17.40 -4.69
CA SER A 164 3.35 17.91 -5.68
C SER A 164 2.71 17.94 -7.06
N ARG A 165 1.81 18.91 -7.27
CA ARG A 165 1.53 19.43 -8.60
C ARG A 165 1.63 20.95 -8.52
N SER A 166 2.63 21.47 -9.23
CA SER A 166 2.86 22.87 -9.62
C SER A 166 4.01 23.59 -8.91
N SER A 167 5.25 23.26 -9.27
CA SER A 167 6.40 24.19 -9.11
C SER A 167 7.44 24.06 -10.24
N ASN A 168 7.10 23.46 -11.39
CA ASN A 168 8.03 23.35 -12.54
C ASN A 168 7.64 24.18 -13.77
N ASN A 169 6.52 24.92 -13.74
CA ASN A 169 6.13 25.80 -14.86
C ASN A 169 6.60 27.26 -14.70
N SER A 170 6.88 27.74 -13.49
CA SER A 170 7.36 29.13 -13.31
C SER A 170 8.86 29.30 -13.57
N SER A 171 9.69 28.28 -13.35
CA SER A 171 11.13 28.38 -13.62
C SER A 171 11.46 28.34 -15.12
N ASN A 172 10.68 27.57 -15.90
CA ASN A 172 10.92 27.40 -17.34
C ASN A 172 10.43 28.61 -18.17
N ASN A 173 9.38 29.31 -17.72
CA ASN A 173 8.94 30.54 -18.37
C ASN A 173 9.92 31.70 -18.11
N ASN A 174 10.57 31.75 -16.94
CA ASN A 174 11.48 32.84 -16.60
C ASN A 174 12.86 32.70 -17.29
N SER A 175 13.33 31.47 -17.54
CA SER A 175 14.56 31.22 -18.31
C SER A 175 14.38 31.50 -19.80
N ASN A 176 13.24 31.11 -20.37
CA ASN A 176 12.92 31.37 -21.77
C ASN A 176 12.74 32.87 -22.04
N ASN A 177 12.09 33.60 -21.12
CA ASN A 177 11.90 35.05 -21.25
C ASN A 177 13.23 35.82 -21.10
N LYS A 178 14.16 35.35 -20.26
CA LYS A 178 15.51 35.93 -20.17
C LYS A 178 16.34 35.68 -21.43
N ARG A 179 16.25 34.49 -22.04
CA ARG A 179 16.96 34.19 -23.29
C ARG A 179 16.43 35.01 -24.47
N SER A 180 15.12 35.19 -24.60
CA SER A 180 14.57 36.02 -25.68
C SER A 180 14.97 37.49 -25.57
N LEU A 181 15.04 38.04 -24.36
CA LEU A 181 15.48 39.43 -24.14
C LEU A 181 16.97 39.64 -24.43
N VAL A 182 17.82 38.66 -24.10
CA VAL A 182 19.25 38.72 -24.44
C VAL A 182 19.47 38.59 -25.95
N GLN A 183 18.72 37.72 -26.62
CA GLN A 183 18.79 37.57 -28.08
C GLN A 183 18.33 38.85 -28.81
N SER A 184 17.19 39.42 -28.38
CA SER A 184 16.65 40.67 -28.92
C SER A 184 17.61 41.88 -28.75
N ASN A 185 18.36 41.94 -27.64
CA ASN A 185 19.31 43.03 -27.41
C ASN A 185 20.63 42.83 -28.18
N ALA A 186 21.03 41.59 -28.45
CA ALA A 186 22.19 41.30 -29.30
C ALA A 186 21.91 41.70 -30.75
N ASP A 187 20.72 41.36 -31.27
CA ASP A 187 20.34 41.64 -32.66
C ASP A 187 20.20 43.15 -32.95
N ASN A 188 19.81 43.96 -31.96
CA ASN A 188 19.72 45.42 -32.07
C ASN A 188 21.08 46.14 -31.96
N SER A 189 22.15 45.44 -31.58
CA SER A 189 23.49 46.04 -31.39
C SER A 189 24.39 45.97 -32.64
N PHE A 190 23.88 45.35 -33.72
CA PHE A 190 24.63 45.10 -34.97
C PHE A 190 23.99 45.71 -36.23
N SER A 191 23.00 46.60 -36.08
CA SER A 191 22.44 47.35 -37.21
C SER A 191 23.14 48.71 -37.33
N PRO A 192 23.82 49.02 -38.46
CA PRO A 192 24.52 50.28 -38.68
C PRO A 192 23.58 51.49 -38.88
#